data_AF-A0A7U9RGZ0-F1
#
_entry.id   AF-A0A7U9RGZ0-F1
#
_cell.length_a   1.000
_cell.length_b   1.000
_cell.length_c   1.000
_cell.angle_alpha   90.00
_cell.angle_beta   90.00
_cell.angle_gamma   90.00
#
_symmetry.space_group_name_H-M   'P 1'
#
loop_
_entity.id
_entity.type
_entity.pdbx_description
1 polymer ?
#
loop_
_entity_poly.entity_id
_entity_poly.type
_entity_poly.pdbx_seq_one_letter_code
_entity_poly.pdbx_strand_id
1 'polypeptide(L)'
;MQDEVNEKVLSLCVSGGKISARILKETMEKALAEMERSQQKARHHAPAKQKEKKQTVSTGKQSLKKLAENGAQLSNIEITDGNIKSFEKCARKYHVLYSLMKDKSASPPRYFVFFRAKDVDSITAAFKEYTGRTLKKTKKPSVRKKLELAKERVAKHREKEKTKHKDRGQEL
;
A
#
# COMPACT_ATOMS: atom_id res chain seq x y z
N MET A 1 42.82 -69.40 -35.30
CA MET A 1 41.35 -69.33 -35.47
C MET A 1 40.63 -68.81 -34.24
N GLN A 2 40.94 -69.27 -33.01
CA GLN A 2 40.29 -68.76 -31.79
C GLN A 2 40.69 -67.32 -31.41
N ASP A 3 41.96 -66.94 -31.59
CA ASP A 3 42.42 -65.58 -31.24
C ASP A 3 41.76 -64.48 -32.10
N GLU A 4 41.54 -64.74 -33.39
CA GLU A 4 40.87 -63.80 -34.29
C GLU A 4 39.38 -63.61 -33.93
N VAL A 5 38.73 -64.65 -33.44
CA VAL A 5 37.35 -64.57 -32.94
C VAL A 5 37.31 -63.75 -31.65
N ASN A 6 38.27 -63.96 -30.74
CA ASN A 6 38.37 -63.17 -29.50
C ASN A 6 38.65 -61.68 -29.78
N GLU A 7 39.57 -61.35 -30.68
CA GLU A 7 39.83 -59.95 -31.05
C GLU A 7 38.60 -59.28 -31.66
N LYS A 8 37.85 -59.98 -32.53
CA LYS A 8 36.61 -59.46 -33.11
C LYS A 8 35.55 -59.21 -32.04
N VAL A 9 35.39 -60.12 -31.08
CA VAL A 9 34.46 -59.96 -29.95
C VAL A 9 34.87 -58.78 -29.06
N LEU A 10 36.16 -58.66 -28.72
CA LEU A 10 36.67 -57.54 -27.94
C LEU A 10 36.46 -56.20 -28.67
N SER A 11 36.72 -56.16 -29.98
CA SER A 11 36.48 -54.98 -30.82
C SER A 11 35.00 -54.58 -30.84
N LEU A 12 34.11 -55.58 -30.87
CA LEU A 12 32.66 -55.37 -30.86
C LEU A 12 32.20 -54.83 -29.51
N CYS A 13 32.71 -55.37 -28.39
CA CYS A 13 32.40 -54.88 -27.05
C CYS A 13 32.87 -53.44 -26.85
N VAL A 14 34.09 -53.11 -27.28
CA VAL A 14 34.62 -51.74 -27.20
C VAL A 14 33.82 -50.78 -28.07
N SER A 15 33.46 -51.21 -29.28
CA SER A 15 32.69 -50.38 -30.22
C SER A 15 31.24 -50.20 -29.74
N GLY A 16 30.61 -51.26 -29.24
CA GLY A 16 29.28 -51.22 -28.64
C GLY A 16 29.24 -50.36 -27.38
N GLY A 17 30.27 -50.41 -26.54
CA GLY A 17 30.43 -49.53 -25.39
C GLY A 17 30.55 -48.05 -25.78
N LYS A 18 31.35 -47.73 -26.82
CA LYS A 18 31.49 -46.38 -27.35
C LYS A 18 30.17 -45.82 -27.91
N ILE A 19 29.42 -46.64 -28.64
CA ILE A 19 28.12 -46.24 -29.19
C ILE A 19 27.11 -45.99 -28.06
N SER A 20 27.04 -46.91 -27.09
CA SER A 20 26.14 -46.79 -25.94
C SER A 20 26.44 -45.54 -25.11
N ALA A 21 27.72 -45.23 -24.88
CA ALA A 21 28.14 -44.04 -24.15
C ALA A 21 27.76 -42.73 -24.89
N ARG A 22 27.87 -42.70 -26.23
CA ARG A 22 27.46 -41.55 -27.04
C ARG A 22 25.96 -41.30 -26.96
N ILE A 23 25.16 -42.37 -27.13
CA ILE A 23 23.70 -42.28 -27.02
C ILE A 23 23.30 -41.79 -25.64
N LEU A 24 23.88 -42.38 -24.58
CA LEU A 24 23.59 -41.99 -23.20
C LEU A 24 23.90 -40.50 -22.97
N LYS A 25 25.07 -40.03 -23.42
CA LYS A 25 25.47 -38.62 -23.34
C LYS A 25 24.45 -37.71 -24.05
N GLU A 26 24.10 -38.02 -25.29
CA GLU A 26 23.13 -37.23 -26.06
C GLU A 26 21.75 -37.21 -25.40
N THR A 27 21.28 -38.33 -24.85
CA THR A 27 20.01 -38.37 -24.11
C THR A 27 20.05 -37.54 -22.83
N MET A 28 21.16 -37.56 -22.09
CA MET A 28 21.32 -36.74 -20.88
C MET A 28 21.36 -35.25 -21.21
N GLU A 29 22.12 -34.84 -22.24
CA GLU A 29 22.17 -33.46 -22.71
C GLU A 29 20.78 -32.98 -23.17
N LYS A 30 20.04 -33.83 -23.88
CA LYS A 30 18.67 -33.51 -24.32
C LYS A 30 17.69 -33.39 -23.14
N ALA A 31 17.80 -34.27 -22.14
CA ALA A 31 16.98 -34.20 -20.93
C ALA A 31 17.27 -32.93 -20.12
N LEU A 32 18.54 -32.53 -19.97
CA LEU A 32 18.92 -31.28 -19.33
C LEU A 32 18.40 -30.06 -20.11
N ALA A 33 18.56 -30.05 -21.43
CA ALA A 33 18.03 -28.98 -22.28
C ALA A 33 16.49 -28.87 -22.21
N GLU A 34 15.78 -29.99 -22.06
CA GLU A 34 14.33 -29.99 -21.86
C GLU A 34 13.94 -29.46 -20.48
N MET A 35 14.67 -29.83 -19.42
CA MET A 35 14.49 -29.24 -18.09
C MET A 35 14.75 -27.74 -18.09
N GLU A 36 15.82 -27.26 -18.73
CA GLU A 36 16.11 -25.83 -18.86
C GLU A 36 15.04 -25.09 -19.68
N ARG A 37 14.57 -25.67 -20.78
CA ARG A 37 13.45 -25.11 -21.57
C ARG A 37 12.16 -25.07 -20.76
N SER A 38 11.89 -26.06 -19.92
CA SER A 38 10.71 -26.06 -19.04
C SER A 38 10.82 -24.96 -17.97
N GLN A 39 12.01 -24.74 -17.40
CA GLN A 39 12.27 -23.65 -16.46
C GLN A 39 12.20 -22.27 -17.15
N GLN A 40 12.71 -22.13 -18.36
CA GLN A 40 12.60 -20.90 -19.14
C GLN A 40 11.15 -20.65 -19.56
N LYS A 41 10.38 -21.66 -20.00
CA LYS A 41 8.95 -21.53 -20.28
C LYS A 41 8.16 -21.15 -19.03
N ALA A 42 8.51 -21.67 -17.85
CA ALA A 42 7.93 -21.20 -16.59
C ALA A 42 8.29 -19.73 -16.28
N ARG A 43 9.46 -19.25 -16.70
CA ARG A 43 9.85 -17.83 -16.61
C ARG A 43 9.18 -16.93 -17.67
N HIS A 44 8.90 -17.44 -18.86
CA HIS A 44 8.28 -16.69 -19.97
C HIS A 44 6.73 -16.74 -19.94
N HIS A 45 6.12 -17.78 -19.36
CA HIS A 45 4.69 -17.83 -19.01
C HIS A 45 4.41 -17.43 -17.55
N ALA A 46 5.41 -16.93 -16.81
CA ALA A 46 5.14 -16.18 -15.60
C ALA A 46 4.57 -14.80 -16.02
N PRO A 47 3.34 -14.44 -15.62
CA PRO A 47 2.86 -13.08 -15.77
C PRO A 47 3.59 -12.23 -14.73
N ALA A 48 4.84 -11.82 -14.99
CA ALA A 48 5.57 -10.84 -14.19
C ALA A 48 5.29 -10.94 -12.66
N LYS A 49 5.49 -12.12 -12.05
CA LYS A 49 5.42 -12.45 -10.60
C LYS A 49 5.75 -13.95 -10.54
N GLN A 50 6.73 -14.43 -9.80
CA GLN A 50 6.79 -14.36 -8.35
C GLN A 50 8.27 -14.27 -7.93
N LYS A 51 8.71 -13.08 -7.53
CA LYS A 51 9.63 -13.00 -6.40
C LYS A 51 8.84 -13.54 -5.22
N GLU A 52 9.44 -14.43 -4.43
CA GLU A 52 9.06 -14.71 -3.06
C GLU A 52 8.98 -13.37 -2.30
N LYS A 53 7.85 -12.69 -2.42
CA LYS A 53 7.50 -11.61 -1.52
C LYS A 53 7.01 -12.34 -0.29
N LYS A 54 7.97 -12.59 0.62
CA LYS A 54 7.85 -12.29 2.05
C LYS A 54 6.53 -11.57 2.25
N GLN A 55 5.54 -12.18 2.92
CA GLN A 55 4.21 -11.62 3.18
C GLN A 55 4.36 -10.22 3.78
N THR A 56 4.61 -9.23 2.92
CA THR A 56 4.49 -7.84 3.25
C THR A 56 3.00 -7.66 3.14
N VAL A 57 2.36 -7.64 4.30
CA VAL A 57 0.97 -7.21 4.44
C VAL A 57 0.91 -5.87 3.71
N SER A 58 0.48 -5.90 2.45
CA SER A 58 0.56 -4.77 1.54
C SER A 58 -0.59 -3.86 1.92
N THR A 59 -0.41 -3.09 3.00
CA THR A 59 -1.40 -2.15 3.49
C THR A 59 -1.33 -0.85 2.71
N GLY A 60 -2.48 -0.25 2.38
CA GLY A 60 -2.57 1.02 1.65
C GLY A 60 -3.41 0.96 0.38
N LYS A 61 -2.99 1.73 -0.63
CA LYS A 61 -3.75 1.96 -1.87
C LYS A 61 -3.77 0.71 -2.75
N GLN A 62 -4.96 0.18 -3.03
CA GLN A 62 -5.16 -0.98 -3.91
C GLN A 62 -6.11 -0.62 -5.06
N SER A 63 -5.93 -1.26 -6.22
CA SER A 63 -6.83 -1.12 -7.36
C SER A 63 -8.22 -1.69 -7.04
N LEU A 64 -9.28 -1.04 -7.54
CA LEU A 64 -10.67 -1.44 -7.34
C LEU A 64 -10.93 -2.91 -7.70
N LYS A 65 -10.40 -3.39 -8.83
CA LYS A 65 -10.59 -4.78 -9.30
C LYS A 65 -10.11 -5.81 -8.27
N LYS A 66 -8.90 -5.60 -7.73
CA LYS A 66 -8.31 -6.48 -6.69
C LYS A 66 -9.03 -6.38 -5.34
N LEU A 67 -9.65 -5.23 -5.06
CA LEU A 67 -10.45 -5.05 -3.87
C LEU A 67 -11.78 -5.81 -4.00
N ALA A 68 -12.44 -5.69 -5.15
CA ALA A 68 -13.70 -6.34 -5.49
C ALA A 68 -13.62 -7.88 -5.55
N GLU A 69 -12.55 -8.44 -6.13
CA GLU A 69 -12.32 -9.90 -6.18
C GLU A 69 -12.33 -10.58 -4.80
N ASN A 70 -12.10 -9.83 -3.72
CA ASN A 70 -12.04 -10.35 -2.36
C ASN A 70 -13.30 -10.03 -1.54
N GLY A 71 -14.45 -9.76 -2.18
CA GLY A 71 -15.71 -9.49 -1.49
C GLY A 71 -15.78 -8.09 -0.87
N ALA A 72 -15.35 -7.06 -1.60
CA ALA A 72 -15.50 -5.68 -1.16
C ALA A 72 -16.96 -5.24 -1.20
N GLN A 73 -17.56 -5.04 -0.03
CA GLN A 73 -18.77 -4.23 0.08
C GLN A 73 -18.36 -2.78 -0.13
N LEU A 74 -18.90 -2.15 -1.18
CA LEU A 74 -18.58 -0.78 -1.60
C LEU A 74 -19.22 0.23 -0.64
N SER A 75 -18.73 0.32 0.59
CA SER A 75 -19.17 1.34 1.54
C SER A 75 -18.55 2.68 1.16
N ASN A 76 -19.36 3.53 0.55
CA ASN A 76 -18.96 4.82 0.01
C ASN A 76 -18.96 5.88 1.11
N ILE A 77 -17.78 6.24 1.61
CA ILE A 77 -17.66 7.39 2.50
C ILE A 77 -17.17 8.57 1.66
N GLU A 78 -18.01 9.60 1.54
CA GLU A 78 -17.68 10.84 0.85
C GLU A 78 -16.58 11.59 1.62
N ILE A 79 -15.42 11.78 0.98
CA ILE A 79 -14.32 12.59 1.51
C ILE A 79 -14.10 13.79 0.58
N THR A 80 -13.95 14.99 1.14
CA THR A 80 -13.61 16.22 0.41
C THR A 80 -12.10 16.33 0.16
N ASP A 81 -11.69 17.02 -0.91
CA ASP A 81 -10.29 17.18 -1.39
C ASP A 81 -9.26 17.49 -0.28
N GLY A 82 -9.61 18.38 0.65
CA GLY A 82 -8.73 18.76 1.78
C GLY A 82 -8.47 17.65 2.81
N ASN A 83 -9.31 16.60 2.85
CA ASN A 83 -9.30 15.59 3.90
C ASN A 83 -8.64 14.26 3.49
N ILE A 84 -8.48 13.99 2.19
CA ILE A 84 -7.92 12.73 1.66
C ILE A 84 -6.51 12.41 2.17
N LYS A 85 -5.61 13.40 2.23
CA LYS A 85 -4.23 13.16 2.70
C LYS A 85 -4.18 12.77 4.17
N SER A 86 -5.11 13.30 4.98
CA SER A 86 -5.19 12.95 6.40
C SER A 86 -5.80 11.57 6.61
N PHE A 87 -6.72 11.17 5.75
CA PHE A 87 -7.32 9.84 5.75
C PHE A 87 -6.28 8.75 5.45
N GLU A 88 -5.37 8.98 4.48
CA GLU A 88 -4.27 8.04 4.17
C GLU A 88 -3.37 7.73 5.39
N LYS A 89 -3.21 8.68 6.32
CA LYS A 89 -2.48 8.47 7.56
C LYS A 89 -3.26 7.59 8.54
N CYS A 90 -4.56 7.75 8.60
CA CYS A 90 -5.44 6.94 9.45
C CYS A 90 -5.56 5.51 8.90
N ALA A 91 -5.79 5.36 7.59
CA ALA A 91 -5.86 4.06 6.92
C ALA A 91 -4.59 3.22 7.14
N ARG A 92 -3.40 3.84 7.09
CA ARG A 92 -2.13 3.16 7.41
C ARG A 92 -2.04 2.69 8.86
N LYS A 93 -2.59 3.45 9.82
CA LYS A 93 -2.57 3.09 11.24
C LYS A 93 -3.44 1.87 11.54
N TYR A 94 -4.57 1.75 10.85
CA TYR A 94 -5.52 0.66 11.00
C TYR A 94 -5.33 -0.45 9.95
N HIS A 95 -4.22 -0.43 9.21
CA HIS A 95 -3.86 -1.41 8.18
C HIS A 95 -4.94 -1.65 7.12
N VAL A 96 -5.77 -0.65 6.83
CA VAL A 96 -6.89 -0.81 5.91
C VAL A 96 -6.43 -0.66 4.46
N LEU A 97 -6.84 -1.62 3.64
CA LEU A 97 -6.74 -1.57 2.19
C LEU A 97 -7.88 -0.73 1.62
N TYR A 98 -7.54 0.28 0.82
CA TYR A 98 -8.53 1.17 0.26
C TYR A 98 -8.25 1.55 -1.19
N SER A 99 -9.31 1.90 -1.91
CA SER A 99 -9.23 2.48 -3.25
C SER A 99 -9.93 3.82 -3.28
N LEU A 100 -9.33 4.80 -3.95
CA LEU A 100 -9.89 6.13 -4.11
C LEU A 100 -10.45 6.27 -5.52
N MET A 101 -11.72 6.60 -5.63
CA MET A 101 -12.35 6.99 -6.88
C MET A 101 -12.74 8.45 -6.80
N LYS A 102 -12.30 9.21 -7.80
CA LYS A 102 -12.72 10.60 -7.97
C LYS A 102 -13.92 10.61 -8.89
N ASP A 103 -15.04 11.10 -8.39
CA ASP A 103 -16.18 11.46 -9.23
C ASP A 103 -16.02 12.92 -9.66
N LYS A 104 -16.00 13.12 -10.99
CA LYS A 104 -15.88 14.43 -11.64
C LYS A 104 -17.23 14.95 -12.13
N SER A 105 -18.31 14.19 -11.99
CA SER A 105 -19.65 14.58 -12.44
C SER A 105 -20.27 15.67 -11.56
N ALA A 106 -19.83 15.79 -10.30
CA ALA A 106 -20.26 16.83 -9.39
C ALA A 106 -19.22 17.96 -9.26
N SER A 107 -19.70 19.21 -9.21
CA SER A 107 -18.90 20.39 -8.84
C SER A 107 -19.35 20.84 -7.44
N PRO A 108 -18.52 20.74 -6.39
CA PRO A 108 -17.10 20.35 -6.35
C PRO A 108 -16.86 18.82 -6.44
N PRO A 109 -15.66 18.38 -6.89
CA PRO A 109 -15.35 16.97 -7.10
C PRO A 109 -15.50 16.15 -5.81
N ARG A 110 -16.25 15.05 -5.90
CA ARG A 110 -16.45 14.12 -4.79
C ARG A 110 -15.42 13.00 -4.87
N TYR A 111 -14.92 12.58 -3.72
CA TYR A 111 -14.05 11.41 -3.65
C TYR A 111 -14.71 10.33 -2.83
N PHE A 112 -14.78 9.14 -3.41
CA PHE A 112 -15.27 7.93 -2.79
C PHE A 112 -14.10 7.06 -2.42
N VAL A 113 -14.13 6.54 -1.19
CA VAL A 113 -13.18 5.55 -0.74
C VAL A 113 -13.88 4.21 -0.61
N PHE A 114 -13.32 3.20 -1.25
CA PHE A 114 -13.79 1.82 -1.20
C PHE A 114 -12.86 0.98 -0.34
N PHE A 115 -13.42 0.05 0.41
CA PHE A 115 -12.70 -0.78 1.39
C PHE A 115 -13.09 -2.26 1.25
N ARG A 116 -12.36 -3.15 1.95
CA ARG A 116 -12.78 -4.55 2.13
C ARG A 116 -13.84 -4.64 3.23
N ALA A 117 -14.80 -5.55 3.05
CA ALA A 117 -15.89 -5.78 4.02
C ALA A 117 -15.40 -6.28 5.39
N LYS A 118 -14.25 -6.97 5.43
CA LYS A 118 -13.64 -7.45 6.68
C LYS A 118 -13.09 -6.32 7.57
N ASP A 119 -12.86 -5.13 7.01
CA ASP A 119 -12.21 -4.01 7.68
C ASP A 119 -13.20 -2.93 8.15
N VAL A 120 -14.51 -3.21 8.20
CA VAL A 120 -15.57 -2.23 8.52
C VAL A 120 -15.40 -1.63 9.92
N ASP A 121 -15.06 -2.43 10.93
CA ASP A 121 -14.83 -1.96 12.30
C ASP A 121 -13.55 -1.09 12.40
N SER A 122 -12.47 -1.53 11.73
CA SER A 122 -11.21 -0.81 11.62
C SER A 122 -11.39 0.55 10.94
N ILE A 123 -12.24 0.60 9.91
CA ILE A 123 -12.61 1.83 9.21
C ILE A 123 -13.42 2.75 10.12
N THR A 124 -14.44 2.23 10.79
CA THR A 124 -15.27 3.01 11.72
C THR A 124 -14.42 3.62 12.84
N ALA A 125 -13.48 2.86 13.39
CA ALA A 125 -12.52 3.34 14.38
C ALA A 125 -11.59 4.44 13.81
N ALA A 126 -11.07 4.24 12.60
CA ALA A 126 -10.24 5.23 11.91
C ALA A 126 -11.01 6.54 11.65
N PHE A 127 -12.28 6.45 11.25
CA PHE A 127 -13.14 7.61 11.04
C PHE A 127 -13.48 8.33 12.34
N LYS A 128 -13.71 7.61 13.43
CA LYS A 128 -13.95 8.19 14.75
C LYS A 128 -12.71 8.94 15.27
N GLU A 129 -11.51 8.39 15.08
CA GLU A 129 -10.26 9.10 15.40
C GLU A 129 -10.07 10.32 14.49
N TYR A 130 -10.35 10.15 13.20
CA TYR A 130 -10.20 11.20 12.20
C TYR A 130 -11.10 12.41 12.49
N THR A 131 -12.40 12.17 12.67
CA THR A 131 -13.38 13.20 13.04
C THR A 131 -13.00 13.87 14.36
N GLY A 132 -12.57 13.11 15.37
CA GLY A 132 -12.05 13.64 16.63
C GLY A 132 -10.81 14.52 16.46
N ARG A 133 -9.89 14.18 15.56
CA ARG A 133 -8.68 14.98 15.27
C ARG A 133 -9.00 16.25 14.49
N THR A 134 -9.89 16.19 13.51
CA THR A 134 -10.30 17.35 12.70
C THR A 134 -11.06 18.36 13.56
N LEU A 135 -11.97 17.91 14.42
CA LEU A 135 -12.65 18.80 15.40
C LEU A 135 -11.68 19.43 16.40
N LYS A 136 -10.67 18.68 16.87
CA LYS A 136 -9.65 19.22 17.80
C LYS A 136 -8.73 20.24 17.12
N LYS A 137 -8.45 20.09 15.82
CA LYS A 137 -7.67 21.06 15.04
C LYS A 137 -8.43 22.37 14.83
N THR A 138 -9.73 22.31 14.51
CA THR A 138 -10.56 23.52 14.36
C THR A 138 -10.79 24.24 15.69
N LYS A 139 -10.89 23.50 16.80
CA LYS A 139 -11.03 24.09 18.14
C LYS A 139 -9.77 24.74 18.70
N LYS A 140 -8.57 24.45 18.17
CA LYS A 140 -7.32 25.10 18.65
C LYS A 140 -7.12 26.45 17.97
N PRO A 141 -7.21 27.59 18.69
CA PRO A 141 -6.93 28.88 18.09
C PRO A 141 -5.45 28.97 17.70
N SER A 142 -5.19 29.48 16.49
CA SER A 142 -3.84 29.69 15.98
C SER A 142 -3.06 30.67 16.87
N VAL A 143 -1.72 30.60 16.84
CA VAL A 143 -0.86 31.52 17.61
C VAL A 143 -1.17 32.99 17.28
N ARG A 144 -1.45 33.30 16.02
CA ARG A 144 -1.88 34.64 15.59
C ARG A 144 -3.21 35.06 16.23
N LYS A 145 -4.23 34.19 16.22
CA LYS A 145 -5.52 34.47 16.89
C LYS A 145 -5.36 34.62 18.40
N LYS A 146 -4.47 33.84 19.04
CA LYS A 146 -4.15 34.00 20.47
C LYS A 146 -3.46 35.34 20.76
N LEU A 147 -2.55 35.78 19.89
CA LEU A 147 -1.88 37.07 20.00
C LEU A 147 -2.88 38.22 19.85
N GLU A 148 -3.79 38.15 18.88
CA GLU A 148 -4.86 39.15 18.73
C GLU A 148 -5.78 39.18 19.95
N LEU A 149 -6.22 38.03 20.45
CA LEU A 149 -6.99 37.95 21.70
C LEU A 149 -6.24 38.53 22.90
N ALA A 150 -4.93 38.30 22.98
CA ALA A 150 -4.09 38.87 24.05
C ALA A 150 -3.98 40.39 23.91
N LYS A 151 -3.75 40.90 22.69
CA LYS A 151 -3.73 42.34 22.40
C LYS A 151 -5.06 43.00 22.73
N GLU A 152 -6.18 42.38 22.35
CA GLU A 152 -7.52 42.88 22.65
C GLU A 152 -7.80 42.89 24.15
N ARG A 153 -7.38 41.85 24.90
CA ARG A 153 -7.47 41.82 26.36
C ARG A 153 -6.65 42.93 27.02
N VAL A 154 -5.41 43.14 26.57
CA VAL A 154 -4.54 44.21 27.08
C VAL A 154 -5.13 45.58 26.78
N ALA A 155 -5.66 45.79 25.57
CA ALA A 155 -6.35 47.03 25.19
C ALA A 155 -7.57 47.29 26.08
N LYS A 156 -8.43 46.28 26.29
CA LYS A 156 -9.59 46.36 27.18
C LYS A 156 -9.21 46.63 28.65
N HIS A 157 -8.09 46.07 29.13
CA HIS A 157 -7.60 46.36 30.48
C HIS A 157 -7.14 47.81 30.60
N ARG A 158 -6.33 48.28 29.64
CA ARG A 158 -5.81 49.65 29.59
C ARG A 158 -6.92 50.70 29.51
N GLU A 159 -8.02 50.40 28.81
CA GLU A 159 -9.16 51.30 28.70
C GLU A 159 -9.98 51.38 30.00
N LYS A 160 -10.14 50.25 30.71
CA LYS A 160 -10.78 50.19 32.05
C LYS A 160 -9.97 50.92 33.13
N GLU A 161 -8.64 50.85 33.07
CA GLU A 161 -7.78 51.59 34.01
C GLU A 161 -7.89 53.10 33.82
N LYS A 162 -8.05 53.57 32.57
CA LYS A 162 -8.26 54.99 32.27
C LYS A 162 -9.63 55.51 32.73
N THR A 163 -10.67 54.66 32.71
CA THR A 163 -12.02 55.04 33.16
C THR A 163 -12.16 55.04 34.68
N LYS A 164 -11.44 54.17 35.40
CA LYS A 164 -11.45 54.15 36.88
C LYS A 164 -10.88 55.41 37.56
N HIS A 165 -10.18 56.27 36.82
CA HIS A 165 -9.49 57.43 37.41
C HIS A 165 -10.24 58.77 37.24
N LYS A 166 -11.48 58.77 36.75
CA LYS A 166 -12.25 60.00 36.50
C LYS A 166 -13.44 60.26 37.44
N ASP A 167 -13.73 59.36 38.37
CA ASP A 167 -14.79 59.56 39.37
C ASP A 167 -14.19 59.66 40.78
N ARG A 168 -13.42 60.72 41.00
CA ARG A 168 -13.22 61.28 42.35
C ARG A 168 -13.84 62.65 42.30
N GLY A 169 -15.14 62.69 42.55
CA GLY A 169 -15.89 63.92 42.77
C GLY A 169 -15.18 64.75 43.84
N GLN A 170 -14.87 65.98 43.49
CA GLN A 170 -14.58 67.02 44.46
C GLN A 170 -15.88 67.83 44.54
N GLU A 171 -16.77 67.39 45.42
CA GLU A 171 -17.79 68.28 45.99
C GLU A 171 -17.07 69.18 47.00
N LEU A 172 -17.09 70.49 46.74
CA LEU A 172 -17.15 71.63 47.67
C LEU A 172 -16.85 72.93 46.90
#